data_AF-A0A094AJY4-F1
#
_entry.id   AF-A0A094AJY4-F1
#
_cell.length_a   1.000
_cell.length_b   1.000
_cell.length_c   1.000
_cell.angle_alpha   90.00
_cell.angle_beta   90.00
_cell.angle_gamma   90.00
#
_symmetry.space_group_name_H-M   'P 1'
#
loop_
_entity.id
_entity.type
_entity.pdbx_description
1 polymer ?
#
loop_
_entity_poly.entity_id
_entity_poly.type
_entity_poly.pdbx_seq_one_letter_code
_entity_poly.pdbx_strand_id
1 'polypeptide(L)'
;MCELYEVDPDGDLVIILPSTDAAFAPWNDPNDELTVSSDSLENDFTVKIVCSQVTIVDERPSTSDASPPSVHFKVSSKHLSLASRRFKKMLSGDWEEAKTIYEDGCRHVTLDDGFDSDAVKLLLDIIHVQTSKVPRSLDLEMLAKVSVLVDDFECYEAVGVFVDIWLDHLPISLPAEYNRDLVLWMLVSSVFRKSKLFESTTRTAIMHSTEPIQTLGLPVRDIIVAKIDEERQSLLNQLIETVHDVLDKLRSSQPLCGFECDSILLGAMVQQLYPHNLIWPKPLEPFIGFSFVETAETVRSLRSPAWCDMLVRATATRECEDEEMYFGTKKKKGKHRSPWAIVEEVAAAPEVQECHQHACTLRDLLVPELDHLEQSIGGLDLEKI
;
A
#
# COMPACT_ATOMS: atom_id res chain seq x y z
N MET A 1 0.31 -29.43 31.15
CA MET A 1 -0.43 -30.64 30.76
C MET A 1 -0.30 -30.75 29.26
N CYS A 2 0.24 -31.86 28.74
CA CYS A 2 0.31 -32.10 27.30
C CYS A 2 -1.05 -32.65 26.85
N GLU A 3 -1.73 -31.95 25.95
CA GLU A 3 -2.98 -32.43 25.36
C GLU A 3 -2.66 -33.37 24.19
N LEU A 4 -3.24 -34.57 24.16
CA LEU A 4 -3.08 -35.53 23.06
C LEU A 4 -4.39 -35.60 22.26
N TYR A 5 -4.32 -35.21 21.00
CA TYR A 5 -5.40 -35.42 20.03
C TYR A 5 -5.10 -36.65 19.17
N GLU A 6 -5.90 -37.70 19.33
CA GLU A 6 -5.81 -38.90 18.51
C GLU A 6 -6.59 -38.70 17.20
N VAL A 7 -5.86 -38.31 16.14
CA VAL A 7 -6.42 -38.29 14.78
C VAL A 7 -6.57 -39.72 14.29
N ASP A 8 -5.51 -40.51 14.38
CA ASP A 8 -5.50 -41.93 14.05
C ASP A 8 -5.07 -42.76 15.28
N PRO A 9 -5.99 -43.52 15.90
CA PRO A 9 -5.68 -44.39 17.04
C PRO A 9 -4.59 -45.42 16.72
N ASP A 10 -4.52 -45.89 15.47
CA ASP A 10 -3.52 -46.83 14.97
C ASP A 10 -2.32 -46.11 14.32
N GLY A 11 -2.23 -44.79 14.49
CA GLY A 11 -1.16 -43.95 13.97
C GLY A 11 0.23 -44.34 14.49
N ASP A 12 1.24 -44.13 13.66
CA ASP A 12 2.65 -44.48 13.89
C ASP A 12 3.56 -43.24 14.05
N LEU A 13 2.97 -42.05 14.07
CA LEU A 13 3.65 -40.78 14.17
C LEU A 13 2.92 -39.87 15.17
N VAL A 14 3.69 -39.20 16.02
CA VAL A 14 3.22 -38.14 16.93
C VAL A 14 3.83 -36.83 16.46
N ILE A 15 2.97 -35.88 16.10
CA ILE A 15 3.37 -34.49 15.83
C ILE A 15 3.28 -33.71 17.15
N ILE A 16 4.35 -33.04 17.52
CA ILE A 16 4.46 -32.19 18.70
C ILE A 16 4.39 -30.74 18.23
N LEU A 17 3.36 -30.02 18.66
CA LEU A 17 3.21 -28.59 18.42
C LEU A 17 3.51 -27.83 19.72
N PRO A 18 4.58 -27.02 19.77
CA PRO A 18 4.81 -26.09 20.87
C PRO A 18 3.66 -25.09 20.99
N SER A 19 3.22 -24.79 22.22
CA SER A 19 2.17 -23.78 22.41
C SER A 19 2.76 -22.39 22.15
N THR A 20 1.99 -21.55 21.44
CA THR A 20 2.33 -20.16 21.20
C THR A 20 1.21 -19.25 21.71
N ASP A 21 1.59 -18.23 22.46
CA ASP A 21 0.67 -17.15 22.88
C ASP A 21 0.77 -15.92 21.95
N ALA A 22 1.53 -16.03 20.85
CA ALA A 22 1.70 -14.93 19.91
C ALA A 22 0.43 -14.67 19.10
N ALA A 23 0.08 -13.39 18.92
CA ALA A 23 -1.01 -13.00 18.05
C ALA A 23 -0.71 -13.39 16.58
N PHE A 24 -1.70 -13.93 15.88
CA PHE A 24 -1.56 -14.28 14.47
C PHE A 24 -1.58 -13.02 13.59
N ALA A 25 -0.54 -12.82 12.78
CA ALA A 25 -0.43 -11.71 11.82
C ALA A 25 -0.76 -10.32 12.44
N PRO A 26 -0.04 -9.87 13.48
CA PRO A 26 -0.30 -8.58 14.10
C PRO A 26 -0.10 -7.45 13.09
N TRP A 27 -1.04 -6.50 13.06
CA TRP A 27 -0.93 -5.32 12.20
C TRP A 27 -0.08 -4.26 12.90
N ASN A 28 0.98 -3.79 12.26
CA ASN A 28 1.73 -2.65 12.74
C ASN A 28 1.15 -1.40 12.09
N ASP A 29 0.49 -0.55 12.87
CA ASP A 29 -0.01 0.73 12.36
C ASP A 29 1.19 1.67 12.16
N PRO A 30 1.46 2.14 10.92
CA PRO A 30 2.54 3.09 10.66
C PRO A 30 2.38 4.40 11.45
N ASN A 31 1.17 4.74 11.88
CA ASN A 31 0.90 5.94 12.67
C ASN A 31 1.18 5.76 14.18
N ASP A 32 1.25 4.53 14.68
CA ASP A 32 1.52 4.28 16.10
C ASP A 32 3.00 4.56 16.47
N GLU A 33 3.93 4.41 15.52
CA GLU A 33 5.36 4.70 15.74
C GLU A 33 5.67 6.20 15.94
N LEU A 34 4.75 7.11 15.60
CA LEU A 34 4.90 8.55 15.86
C LEU A 34 4.59 8.96 17.32
N THR A 35 4.25 7.99 18.18
CA THR A 35 4.02 8.22 19.62
C THR A 35 5.16 7.73 20.52
N VAL A 36 6.38 7.60 19.99
CA VAL A 36 7.57 7.47 20.87
C VAL A 36 7.76 8.79 21.61
N SER A 37 7.31 8.76 22.86
CA SER A 37 7.46 9.80 23.85
C SER A 37 8.92 10.27 23.90
N SER A 38 9.10 11.55 23.64
CA SER A 38 10.33 12.28 23.87
C SER A 38 10.56 12.38 25.38
N ASP A 39 11.03 11.31 26.01
CA ASP A 39 11.64 11.34 27.35
C ASP A 39 12.46 10.07 27.58
N SER A 40 13.74 10.13 27.21
CA SER A 40 14.89 9.64 27.98
C SER A 40 16.12 9.64 27.08
N LEU A 41 16.68 10.84 26.89
CA LEU A 41 18.10 10.98 26.58
C LEU A 41 18.85 10.58 27.85
N GLU A 42 19.51 9.43 27.83
CA GLU A 42 20.79 9.18 28.50
C GLU A 42 21.14 7.70 28.29
N ASN A 43 22.07 7.40 27.38
CA ASN A 43 23.22 6.63 27.83
C ASN A 43 24.43 6.71 26.91
N ASP A 44 25.55 6.71 27.62
CA ASP A 44 26.89 7.10 27.27
C ASP A 44 27.60 6.04 26.43
N PHE A 45 28.39 6.53 25.47
CA PHE A 45 29.12 5.74 24.51
C PHE A 45 30.49 5.41 25.11
N THR A 46 30.71 4.18 25.59
CA THR A 46 32.07 3.67 25.82
C THR A 46 32.25 2.24 25.34
N VAL A 47 32.86 2.12 24.16
CA VAL A 47 33.48 0.88 23.68
C VAL A 47 34.74 0.61 24.51
N LYS A 48 34.74 -0.50 25.26
CA LYS A 48 35.97 -1.11 25.80
C LYS A 48 36.04 -2.58 25.40
N ILE A 49 36.84 -2.84 24.38
CA ILE A 49 37.37 -4.17 24.07
C ILE A 49 38.53 -4.44 25.05
N VAL A 50 38.42 -5.47 25.89
CA VAL A 50 39.57 -6.27 26.35
C VAL A 50 39.14 -7.73 26.54
N CYS A 51 39.99 -8.63 26.03
CA CYS A 51 39.86 -10.08 26.00
C CYS A 51 40.37 -10.74 27.30
N SER A 52 39.85 -11.95 27.56
CA SER A 52 40.38 -13.04 28.43
C SER A 52 39.96 -13.04 29.91
N GLN A 53 39.17 -14.05 30.32
CA GLN A 53 39.66 -15.22 31.07
C GLN A 53 38.49 -16.15 31.46
N VAL A 54 38.66 -17.43 31.12
CA VAL A 54 37.82 -18.56 31.51
C VAL A 54 37.96 -18.80 33.01
N THR A 55 36.85 -18.84 33.74
CA THR A 55 36.75 -19.57 35.01
C THR A 55 35.44 -20.36 35.02
N ILE A 56 35.61 -21.68 35.13
CA ILE A 56 34.55 -22.66 35.30
C ILE A 56 34.14 -22.60 36.78
N VAL A 57 32.87 -22.31 37.05
CA VAL A 57 32.24 -22.60 38.34
C VAL A 57 30.94 -23.34 38.05
N ASP A 58 30.95 -24.60 38.43
CA ASP A 58 29.86 -25.57 38.34
C ASP A 58 28.89 -25.31 39.52
N GLU A 59 27.83 -24.56 39.27
CA GLU A 59 26.66 -24.50 40.15
C GLU A 59 25.44 -24.93 39.36
N ARG A 60 25.05 -26.19 39.60
CA ARG A 60 23.88 -26.84 39.01
C ARG A 60 22.65 -26.49 39.87
N PRO A 61 21.69 -25.67 39.40
CA PRO A 61 20.39 -25.61 40.04
C PRO A 61 19.54 -26.71 39.41
N SER A 62 19.32 -27.78 40.18
CA SER A 62 18.24 -28.71 39.93
C SER A 62 16.91 -27.96 39.94
N THR A 63 16.38 -27.68 38.75
CA THR A 63 15.02 -27.17 38.56
C THR A 63 14.27 -28.18 37.71
N SER A 64 13.06 -28.51 38.14
CA SER A 64 12.16 -29.45 37.50
C SER A 64 11.99 -29.11 36.02
N ASP A 65 12.27 -30.09 35.15
CA ASP A 65 11.92 -30.08 33.73
C ASP A 65 10.39 -30.02 33.58
N ALA A 66 9.79 -28.83 33.72
CA ALA A 66 8.49 -28.56 33.15
C ALA A 66 8.74 -28.27 31.67
N SER A 67 8.61 -29.30 30.82
CA SER A 67 8.58 -29.09 29.38
C SER A 67 7.54 -28.01 29.04
N PRO A 68 7.84 -27.12 28.09
CA PRO A 68 6.90 -26.08 27.69
C PRO A 68 5.56 -26.72 27.28
N PRO A 69 4.43 -26.04 27.50
CA PRO A 69 3.13 -26.57 27.11
C PRO A 69 3.13 -26.91 25.62
N SER A 70 2.66 -28.09 25.27
CA SER A 70 2.61 -28.59 23.89
C SER A 70 1.32 -29.37 23.64
N VAL A 71 0.86 -29.36 22.40
CA VAL A 71 -0.24 -30.20 21.91
C VAL A 71 0.35 -31.28 21.03
N HIS A 72 -0.03 -32.53 21.29
CA HIS A 72 0.46 -33.70 20.56
C HIS A 72 -0.66 -34.25 19.69
N PHE A 73 -0.32 -34.66 18.47
CA PHE A 73 -1.26 -35.22 17.51
C PHE A 73 -0.79 -36.60 17.08
N LYS A 74 -1.57 -37.65 17.41
CA LYS A 74 -1.28 -39.02 16.93
C LYS A 74 -1.91 -39.23 15.56
N VAL A 75 -1.07 -39.52 14.57
CA VAL A 75 -1.41 -39.49 13.14
C VAL A 75 -0.76 -40.66 12.39
N SER A 76 -1.23 -40.91 11.17
CA SER A 76 -0.62 -41.86 10.24
C SER A 76 0.44 -41.19 9.39
N SER A 77 1.69 -41.67 9.49
CA SER A 77 2.79 -41.24 8.63
C SER A 77 2.50 -41.47 7.14
N LYS A 78 1.71 -42.50 6.82
CA LYS A 78 1.32 -42.84 5.43
C LYS A 78 0.35 -41.83 4.84
N HIS A 79 -0.69 -41.43 5.59
CA HIS A 79 -1.61 -40.40 5.13
C HIS A 79 -0.89 -39.06 4.93
N LEU A 80 -0.04 -38.66 5.88
CA LEU A 80 0.77 -37.46 5.77
C LEU A 80 1.73 -37.50 4.58
N SER A 81 2.48 -38.60 4.40
CA SER A 81 3.41 -38.74 3.27
C SER A 81 2.72 -38.78 1.91
N LEU A 82 1.46 -39.20 1.86
CA LEU A 82 0.68 -39.20 0.63
C LEU A 82 0.19 -37.79 0.28
N ALA A 83 -0.30 -37.05 1.29
CA ALA A 83 -0.92 -35.75 1.11
C ALA A 83 0.06 -34.56 1.09
N SER A 84 1.20 -34.67 1.78
CA SER A 84 2.16 -33.58 1.98
C SER A 84 3.53 -33.94 1.41
N ARG A 85 4.07 -33.06 0.55
CA ARG A 85 5.43 -33.24 0.01
C ARG A 85 6.50 -33.04 1.07
N ARG A 86 6.32 -32.08 1.99
CA ARG A 86 7.24 -31.86 3.12
C ARG A 86 7.36 -33.12 3.98
N PHE A 87 6.22 -33.66 4.44
CA PHE A 87 6.22 -34.87 5.27
C PHE A 87 6.75 -36.08 4.51
N LYS A 88 6.44 -36.22 3.22
CA LYS A 88 7.01 -37.29 2.39
C LYS A 88 8.54 -37.25 2.38
N LYS A 89 9.13 -36.07 2.15
CA LYS A 89 10.60 -35.88 2.13
C LYS A 89 11.19 -36.18 3.51
N MET A 90 10.59 -35.65 4.57
CA MET A 90 11.04 -35.81 5.95
C MET A 90 11.02 -37.28 6.38
N LEU A 91 9.91 -37.99 6.16
CA LEU A 91 9.69 -39.36 6.65
C LEU A 91 10.32 -40.45 5.77
N SER A 92 10.72 -40.11 4.54
CA SER A 92 11.44 -41.03 3.64
C SER A 92 12.97 -40.85 3.71
N GLY A 93 13.46 -39.86 4.45
CA GLY A 93 14.87 -39.53 4.54
C GLY A 93 15.64 -40.39 5.55
N ASP A 94 16.94 -40.12 5.64
CA ASP A 94 17.84 -40.78 6.60
C ASP A 94 17.89 -40.11 7.98
N TRP A 95 17.01 -39.13 8.22
CA TRP A 95 16.95 -38.28 9.40
C TRP A 95 16.43 -39.00 10.65
N GLU A 96 16.69 -38.43 11.83
CA GLU A 96 16.25 -38.98 13.11
C GLU A 96 14.73 -39.11 13.18
N GLU A 97 14.01 -38.11 12.65
CA GLU A 97 12.57 -38.04 12.53
C GLU A 97 11.97 -39.22 11.74
N ALA A 98 12.76 -39.82 10.83
CA ALA A 98 12.34 -40.96 10.03
C ALA A 98 12.63 -42.31 10.70
N LYS A 99 13.64 -42.39 11.58
CA LYS A 99 14.21 -43.65 12.09
C LYS A 99 13.96 -43.91 13.57
N THR A 100 13.86 -42.87 14.38
CA THR A 100 13.81 -42.99 15.84
C THR A 100 12.39 -43.29 16.30
N ILE A 101 12.21 -44.50 16.82
CA ILE A 101 10.97 -44.97 17.43
C ILE A 101 11.13 -44.82 18.94
N TYR A 102 10.21 -44.08 19.56
CA TYR A 102 10.20 -43.81 20.99
C TYR A 102 9.53 -44.96 21.76
N GLU A 103 9.52 -44.89 23.09
CA GLU A 103 9.00 -45.95 23.96
C GLU A 103 7.51 -46.24 23.74
N ASP A 104 6.76 -45.27 23.21
CA ASP A 104 5.35 -45.39 22.84
C ASP A 104 5.12 -46.11 21.50
N GLY A 105 6.20 -46.55 20.84
CA GLY A 105 6.16 -47.23 19.54
C GLY A 105 5.91 -46.29 18.36
N CYS A 106 5.89 -44.97 18.57
CA CYS A 106 5.70 -43.97 17.53
C CYS A 106 6.99 -43.23 17.21
N ARG A 107 7.06 -42.64 16.01
CA ARG A 107 8.05 -41.60 15.69
C ARG A 107 7.53 -40.25 16.18
N HIS A 108 8.42 -39.36 16.61
CA HIS A 108 8.03 -38.02 17.08
C HIS A 108 8.63 -36.96 16.15
N VAL A 109 7.81 -35.97 15.77
CA VAL A 109 8.24 -34.82 14.98
C VAL A 109 7.74 -33.56 15.65
N THR A 110 8.63 -32.63 15.93
CA THR A 110 8.26 -31.30 16.45
C THR A 110 8.07 -30.34 15.28
N LEU A 111 6.93 -29.64 15.23
CA LEU A 111 6.72 -28.54 14.30
C LEU A 111 7.42 -27.28 14.78
N ASP A 112 7.65 -26.36 13.84
CA ASP A 112 8.12 -25.02 14.14
C ASP A 112 7.10 -24.27 15.02
N ASP A 113 7.61 -23.32 15.82
CA ASP A 113 6.77 -22.47 16.64
C ASP A 113 5.86 -21.57 15.78
N GLY A 114 4.70 -21.18 16.31
CA GLY A 114 3.84 -20.16 15.67
C GLY A 114 2.63 -20.71 14.92
N PHE A 115 2.47 -22.02 14.78
CA PHE A 115 1.24 -22.59 14.23
C PHE A 115 0.10 -22.62 15.25
N ASP A 116 -1.10 -22.34 14.75
CA ASP A 116 -2.34 -22.44 15.51
C ASP A 116 -2.77 -23.91 15.64
N SER A 117 -3.04 -24.35 16.87
CA SER A 117 -3.36 -25.76 17.17
C SER A 117 -4.66 -26.23 16.54
N ASP A 118 -5.68 -25.37 16.46
CA ASP A 118 -6.96 -25.70 15.82
C ASP A 118 -6.78 -25.79 14.30
N ALA A 119 -5.94 -24.95 13.71
CA ALA A 119 -5.62 -25.00 12.27
C ALA A 119 -4.86 -26.29 11.92
N VAL A 120 -3.89 -26.68 12.75
CA VAL A 120 -3.16 -27.96 12.60
C VAL A 120 -4.12 -29.13 12.70
N LYS A 121 -4.97 -29.14 13.74
CA LYS A 121 -6.00 -30.17 13.94
C LYS A 121 -6.92 -30.31 12.73
N LEU A 122 -7.43 -29.19 12.23
CA LEU A 122 -8.30 -29.15 11.06
C LEU A 122 -7.61 -29.73 9.82
N LEU A 123 -6.37 -29.34 9.55
CA LEU A 123 -5.60 -29.85 8.42
C LEU A 123 -5.35 -31.36 8.54
N LEU A 124 -5.04 -31.83 9.76
CA LEU A 124 -4.84 -33.26 10.02
C LEU A 124 -6.12 -34.07 9.84
N ASP A 125 -7.27 -33.56 10.31
CA ASP A 125 -8.58 -34.18 10.09
C ASP A 125 -8.87 -34.30 8.57
N ILE A 126 -8.51 -33.29 7.76
CA ILE A 126 -8.63 -33.33 6.29
C ILE A 126 -7.74 -34.41 5.68
N ILE A 127 -6.45 -34.42 6.04
CA ILE A 127 -5.46 -35.38 5.51
C ILE A 127 -5.86 -36.83 5.85
N HIS A 128 -6.49 -37.05 7.00
CA HIS A 128 -6.99 -38.35 7.44
C HIS A 128 -8.44 -38.64 7.01
N VAL A 129 -8.99 -37.85 6.09
CA VAL A 129 -10.31 -38.05 5.48
C VAL A 129 -11.45 -38.04 6.52
N GLN A 130 -11.27 -37.33 7.64
CA GLN A 130 -12.26 -37.17 8.70
C GLN A 130 -13.22 -36.03 8.38
N THR A 131 -13.81 -36.09 7.20
CA THR A 131 -14.60 -35.00 6.61
C THR A 131 -15.81 -34.59 7.45
N SER A 132 -16.32 -35.47 8.33
CA SER A 132 -17.39 -35.15 9.28
C SER A 132 -16.97 -34.18 10.38
N LYS A 133 -15.67 -34.06 10.67
CA LYS A 133 -15.10 -33.09 11.63
C LYS A 133 -14.74 -31.75 11.00
N VAL A 134 -14.70 -31.69 9.67
CA VAL A 134 -14.33 -30.49 8.93
C VAL A 134 -15.51 -29.51 8.88
N PRO A 135 -15.37 -28.28 9.40
CA PRO A 135 -16.43 -27.28 9.39
C PRO A 135 -16.78 -26.85 7.96
N ARG A 136 -18.04 -26.46 7.75
CA ARG A 136 -18.53 -25.98 6.46
C ARG A 136 -18.17 -24.53 6.17
N SER A 137 -17.84 -23.75 7.18
CA SER A 137 -17.46 -22.34 7.07
C SER A 137 -16.27 -22.07 7.98
N LEU A 138 -15.36 -21.21 7.52
CA LEU A 138 -14.27 -20.64 8.31
C LEU A 138 -14.37 -19.12 8.24
N ASP A 139 -13.87 -18.42 9.26
CA ASP A 139 -13.55 -17.00 9.10
C ASP A 139 -12.23 -16.83 8.32
N LEU A 140 -11.96 -15.59 7.91
CA LEU A 140 -10.79 -15.27 7.09
C LEU A 140 -9.48 -15.58 7.83
N GLU A 141 -9.43 -15.33 9.13
CA GLU A 141 -8.23 -15.56 9.93
C GLU A 141 -7.89 -17.05 10.01
N MET A 142 -8.88 -17.90 10.31
CA MET A 142 -8.70 -19.33 10.35
C MET A 142 -8.34 -19.90 8.98
N LEU A 143 -8.94 -19.38 7.90
CA LEU A 143 -8.55 -19.78 6.54
C LEU A 143 -7.11 -19.38 6.22
N ALA A 144 -6.66 -18.20 6.66
CA ALA A 144 -5.27 -17.77 6.50
C ALA A 144 -4.30 -18.62 7.32
N LYS A 145 -4.64 -18.99 8.56
CA LYS A 145 -3.86 -19.95 9.37
C LYS A 145 -3.71 -21.31 8.66
N VAL A 146 -4.79 -21.81 8.06
CA VAL A 146 -4.75 -23.01 7.22
C VAL A 146 -3.89 -22.79 5.97
N SER A 147 -3.94 -21.61 5.33
CA SER A 147 -3.07 -21.29 4.19
C SER A 147 -1.58 -21.34 4.54
N VAL A 148 -1.18 -20.83 5.71
CA VAL A 148 0.21 -20.92 6.19
C VAL A 148 0.64 -22.39 6.29
N LEU A 149 -0.20 -23.24 6.88
CA LEU A 149 0.09 -24.66 7.01
C LEU A 149 0.12 -25.38 5.65
N VAL A 150 -0.76 -25.01 4.72
CA VAL A 150 -0.82 -25.62 3.39
C VAL A 150 0.42 -25.30 2.56
N ASP A 151 0.91 -24.07 2.67
CA ASP A 151 2.16 -23.64 2.04
C ASP A 151 3.35 -24.39 2.64
N ASP A 152 3.48 -24.37 3.97
CA ASP A 152 4.58 -25.01 4.69
C ASP A 152 4.59 -26.55 4.53
N PHE A 153 3.42 -27.19 4.62
CA PHE A 153 3.32 -28.65 4.47
C PHE A 153 3.34 -29.07 2.99
N GLU A 154 3.30 -28.13 2.03
CA GLU A 154 3.19 -28.42 0.60
C GLU A 154 2.03 -29.41 0.30
N CYS A 155 0.81 -29.12 0.78
CA CYS A 155 -0.33 -30.06 0.74
C CYS A 155 -1.64 -29.48 0.15
N TYR A 156 -1.52 -28.52 -0.76
CA TYR A 156 -2.65 -27.84 -1.42
C TYR A 156 -3.74 -28.80 -1.94
N GLU A 157 -3.33 -29.88 -2.60
CA GLU A 157 -4.24 -30.84 -3.23
C GLU A 157 -5.19 -31.53 -2.23
N ALA A 158 -4.77 -31.69 -0.96
CA ALA A 158 -5.59 -32.30 0.08
C ALA A 158 -6.71 -31.39 0.57
N VAL A 159 -6.52 -30.07 0.49
CA VAL A 159 -7.43 -29.07 1.06
C VAL A 159 -8.36 -28.47 -0.01
N GLY A 160 -7.97 -28.52 -1.29
CA GLY A 160 -8.60 -27.77 -2.38
C GLY A 160 -10.13 -27.84 -2.47
N VAL A 161 -10.75 -29.00 -2.20
CA VAL A 161 -12.22 -29.17 -2.24
C VAL A 161 -12.94 -28.32 -1.18
N PHE A 162 -12.32 -28.13 -0.02
CA PHE A 162 -12.92 -27.37 1.08
C PHE A 162 -12.77 -25.86 0.88
N VAL A 163 -11.71 -25.43 0.19
CA VAL A 163 -11.41 -24.01 -0.03
C VAL A 163 -12.56 -23.30 -0.72
N ASP A 164 -13.08 -23.87 -1.80
CA ASP A 164 -14.21 -23.27 -2.53
C ASP A 164 -15.45 -23.12 -1.63
N ILE A 165 -15.73 -24.14 -0.81
CA ILE A 165 -16.84 -24.11 0.14
C ILE A 165 -16.65 -23.00 1.17
N TRP A 166 -15.45 -22.88 1.75
CA TRP A 166 -15.17 -21.86 2.75
C TRP A 166 -15.19 -20.45 2.18
N LEU A 167 -14.65 -20.25 0.97
CA LEU A 167 -14.67 -18.96 0.27
C LEU A 167 -16.10 -18.49 0.00
N ASP A 168 -17.01 -19.39 -0.37
CA ASP A 168 -18.43 -19.06 -0.60
C ASP A 168 -19.17 -18.59 0.66
N HIS A 169 -18.61 -18.86 1.85
CA HIS A 169 -19.16 -18.44 3.14
C HIS A 169 -18.53 -17.15 3.70
N LEU A 170 -17.46 -16.66 3.08
CA LEU A 170 -16.82 -15.40 3.48
C LEU A 170 -17.57 -14.18 2.91
N PRO A 171 -17.31 -12.96 3.42
CA PRO A 171 -17.98 -11.75 2.96
C PRO A 171 -17.89 -11.56 1.46
N ILE A 172 -18.99 -11.06 0.87
CA ILE A 172 -19.13 -10.87 -0.58
C ILE A 172 -18.16 -9.80 -1.11
N SER A 173 -17.78 -8.83 -0.27
CA SER A 173 -16.91 -7.71 -0.64
C SER A 173 -15.52 -7.84 -0.04
N LEU A 174 -14.51 -7.77 -0.90
CA LEU A 174 -13.12 -7.60 -0.49
C LEU A 174 -12.89 -6.24 0.20
N PRO A 175 -11.85 -6.10 1.05
CA PRO A 175 -11.46 -4.81 1.59
C PRO A 175 -11.22 -3.79 0.48
N ALA A 176 -11.81 -2.60 0.65
CA ALA A 176 -11.64 -1.48 -0.28
C ALA A 176 -10.34 -0.70 -0.02
N GLU A 177 -9.71 -0.92 1.13
CA GLU A 177 -8.50 -0.22 1.56
C GLU A 177 -7.39 -1.23 1.89
N TYR A 178 -6.15 -0.74 1.92
CA TYR A 178 -5.01 -1.53 2.37
C TYR A 178 -5.04 -1.70 3.89
N ASN A 179 -5.26 -2.93 4.34
CA ASN A 179 -5.33 -3.29 5.75
C ASN A 179 -4.91 -4.76 5.98
N ARG A 180 -4.97 -5.21 7.24
CA ARG A 180 -4.62 -6.59 7.64
C ARG A 180 -5.38 -7.64 6.84
N ASP A 181 -6.70 -7.49 6.72
CA ASP A 181 -7.55 -8.47 6.04
C ASP A 181 -7.20 -8.58 4.56
N LEU A 182 -6.79 -7.48 3.90
CA LEU A 182 -6.33 -7.52 2.52
C LEU A 182 -5.08 -8.40 2.37
N VAL A 183 -4.14 -8.34 3.32
CA VAL A 183 -2.94 -9.19 3.35
C VAL A 183 -3.32 -10.67 3.54
N LEU A 184 -4.28 -10.96 4.43
CA LEU A 184 -4.79 -12.32 4.60
C LEU A 184 -5.43 -12.85 3.31
N TRP A 185 -6.24 -12.03 2.64
CA TRP A 185 -6.83 -12.37 1.35
C TRP A 185 -5.78 -12.59 0.24
N MET A 186 -4.71 -11.79 0.22
CA MET A 186 -3.57 -12.00 -0.70
C MET A 186 -2.88 -13.35 -0.44
N LEU A 187 -2.64 -13.71 0.83
CA LEU A 187 -2.08 -15.02 1.19
C LEU A 187 -3.00 -16.15 0.72
N VAL A 188 -4.27 -16.12 1.13
CA VAL A 188 -5.26 -17.16 0.80
C VAL A 188 -5.37 -17.34 -0.72
N SER A 189 -5.50 -16.24 -1.46
CA SER A 189 -5.66 -16.29 -2.92
C SER A 189 -4.39 -16.76 -3.65
N SER A 190 -3.20 -16.44 -3.15
CA SER A 190 -1.94 -16.90 -3.70
C SER A 190 -1.71 -18.40 -3.46
N VAL A 191 -1.85 -18.87 -2.22
CA VAL A 191 -1.67 -20.27 -1.82
C VAL A 191 -2.68 -21.17 -2.55
N PHE A 192 -3.94 -20.74 -2.60
CA PHE A 192 -5.00 -21.54 -3.22
C PHE A 192 -5.26 -21.26 -4.70
N ARG A 193 -4.37 -20.50 -5.35
CA ARG A 193 -4.41 -20.22 -6.80
C ARG A 193 -5.73 -19.62 -7.30
N LYS A 194 -6.28 -18.68 -6.54
CA LYS A 194 -7.52 -17.96 -6.88
C LYS A 194 -7.19 -16.69 -7.65
N SER A 195 -6.85 -16.81 -8.94
CA SER A 195 -6.31 -15.71 -9.76
C SER A 195 -7.13 -14.41 -9.69
N LYS A 196 -8.46 -14.47 -9.78
CA LYS A 196 -9.31 -13.28 -9.70
C LYS A 196 -9.29 -12.58 -8.34
N LEU A 197 -9.26 -13.36 -7.26
CA LEU A 197 -9.15 -12.81 -5.90
C LEU A 197 -7.77 -12.19 -5.72
N PHE A 198 -6.72 -12.89 -6.17
CA PHE A 198 -5.34 -12.42 -6.10
C PHE A 198 -5.16 -11.11 -6.86
N GLU A 199 -5.62 -11.06 -8.11
CA GLU A 199 -5.62 -9.84 -8.93
C GLU A 199 -6.36 -8.69 -8.21
N SER A 200 -7.59 -8.93 -7.73
CA SER A 200 -8.37 -7.89 -7.05
C SER A 200 -7.67 -7.36 -5.78
N THR A 201 -7.12 -8.26 -4.95
CA THR A 201 -6.47 -7.90 -3.69
C THR A 201 -5.15 -7.16 -3.91
N THR A 202 -4.35 -7.58 -4.89
CA THR A 202 -3.08 -6.92 -5.23
C THR A 202 -3.33 -5.58 -5.90
N ARG A 203 -4.39 -5.43 -6.71
CA ARG A 203 -4.82 -4.13 -7.23
C ARG A 203 -5.13 -3.16 -6.10
N THR A 204 -5.92 -3.56 -5.10
CA THR A 204 -6.20 -2.70 -3.94
C THR A 204 -4.91 -2.31 -3.22
N ALA A 205 -3.97 -3.25 -3.04
CA ALA A 205 -2.68 -2.96 -2.42
C ALA A 205 -1.87 -1.93 -3.22
N ILE A 206 -1.75 -2.09 -4.55
CA ILE A 206 -1.05 -1.14 -5.45
C ILE A 206 -1.64 0.27 -5.33
N MET A 207 -2.97 0.38 -5.25
CA MET A 207 -3.69 1.65 -5.29
C MET A 207 -3.68 2.40 -3.96
N HIS A 208 -3.76 1.68 -2.84
CA HIS A 208 -4.01 2.25 -1.51
C HIS A 208 -2.80 2.23 -0.57
N SER A 209 -1.77 1.41 -0.83
CA SER A 209 -0.59 1.40 0.04
C SER A 209 0.22 2.70 -0.11
N THR A 210 0.74 3.19 1.01
CA THR A 210 1.59 4.39 1.10
C THR A 210 3.07 4.05 1.18
N GLU A 211 3.39 2.77 1.31
CA GLU A 211 4.72 2.18 1.48
C GLU A 211 4.69 0.71 1.02
N PRO A 212 5.85 0.03 0.90
CA PRO A 212 5.86 -1.40 0.60
C PRO A 212 5.00 -2.19 1.59
N ILE A 213 4.21 -3.14 1.07
CA ILE A 213 3.25 -3.87 1.92
C ILE A 213 3.95 -4.68 3.02
N GLN A 214 3.29 -4.77 4.16
CA GLN A 214 3.71 -5.60 5.27
C GLN A 214 3.29 -7.05 5.02
N THR A 215 4.19 -8.00 5.24
CA THR A 215 3.88 -9.44 5.14
C THR A 215 3.25 -10.00 6.39
N LEU A 216 3.30 -9.27 7.52
CA LEU A 216 2.77 -9.69 8.82
C LEU A 216 3.37 -11.01 9.35
N GLY A 217 4.57 -11.37 8.89
CA GLY A 217 5.21 -12.65 9.18
C GLY A 217 4.58 -13.86 8.45
N LEU A 218 3.68 -13.61 7.49
CA LEU A 218 3.05 -14.64 6.68
C LEU A 218 3.94 -15.03 5.49
N PRO A 219 3.77 -16.24 4.91
CA PRO A 219 4.55 -16.72 3.78
C PRO A 219 4.06 -16.10 2.45
N VAL A 220 3.95 -14.77 2.39
CA VAL A 220 3.75 -14.03 1.15
C VAL A 220 5.10 -13.92 0.45
N ARG A 221 5.25 -14.52 -0.73
CA ARG A 221 6.52 -14.55 -1.47
C ARG A 221 7.04 -13.12 -1.74
N ASP A 222 8.33 -12.90 -1.52
CA ASP A 222 8.99 -11.59 -1.73
C ASP A 222 8.75 -10.99 -3.12
N ILE A 223 8.65 -11.85 -4.14
CA ILE A 223 8.35 -11.42 -5.51
C ILE A 223 6.99 -10.74 -5.64
N ILE A 224 5.99 -11.14 -4.84
CA ILE A 224 4.66 -10.51 -4.80
C ILE A 224 4.79 -9.11 -4.21
N VAL A 225 5.47 -8.99 -3.06
CA VAL A 225 5.70 -7.71 -2.37
C VAL A 225 6.45 -6.73 -3.28
N ALA A 226 7.54 -7.19 -3.89
CA ALA A 226 8.35 -6.39 -4.80
C ALA A 226 7.56 -5.92 -6.02
N LYS A 227 6.72 -6.79 -6.61
CA LYS A 227 5.91 -6.43 -7.78
C LYS A 227 4.78 -5.46 -7.45
N ILE A 228 4.14 -5.59 -6.29
CA ILE A 228 3.15 -4.61 -5.81
C ILE A 228 3.80 -3.24 -5.68
N ASP A 229 4.99 -3.18 -5.07
CA ASP A 229 5.69 -1.93 -4.85
C ASP A 229 6.22 -1.31 -6.16
N GLU A 230 6.70 -2.11 -7.11
CA GLU A 230 7.10 -1.65 -8.44
C GLU A 230 5.94 -1.00 -9.19
N GLU A 231 4.76 -1.64 -9.22
CA GLU A 231 3.56 -1.08 -9.86
C GLU A 231 3.06 0.17 -9.12
N ARG A 232 3.09 0.18 -7.78
CA ARG A 232 2.74 1.35 -6.96
C ARG A 232 3.64 2.55 -7.30
N GLN A 233 4.95 2.34 -7.35
CA GLN A 233 5.91 3.41 -7.68
C GLN A 233 5.74 3.91 -9.11
N SER A 234 5.58 3.00 -10.09
CA SER A 234 5.31 3.35 -11.49
C SER A 234 4.06 4.21 -11.64
N LEU A 235 2.98 3.82 -10.96
CA LEU A 235 1.71 4.53 -10.99
C LEU A 235 1.81 5.93 -10.36
N LEU A 236 2.42 6.04 -9.19
CA LEU A 236 2.63 7.32 -8.52
C LEU A 236 3.52 8.24 -9.36
N ASN A 237 4.58 7.72 -9.98
CA ASN A 237 5.42 8.51 -10.87
C ASN A 237 4.61 9.09 -12.04
N GLN A 238 3.79 8.27 -12.72
CA GLN A 238 2.94 8.74 -13.83
C GLN A 238 1.92 9.80 -13.40
N LEU A 239 1.30 9.64 -12.23
CA LEU A 239 0.41 10.65 -11.67
C LEU A 239 1.16 11.97 -11.42
N ILE A 240 2.31 11.89 -10.76
CA ILE A 240 3.11 13.07 -10.41
C ILE A 240 3.64 13.75 -11.68
N GLU A 241 4.08 13.00 -12.67
CA GLU A 241 4.45 13.54 -13.99
C GLU A 241 3.28 14.25 -14.66
N THR A 242 2.07 13.69 -14.62
CA THR A 242 0.86 14.34 -15.15
C THR A 242 0.63 15.72 -14.50
N VAL A 243 0.74 15.79 -13.18
CA VAL A 243 0.59 17.06 -12.43
C VAL A 243 1.67 18.06 -12.83
N HIS A 244 2.93 17.62 -12.89
CA HIS A 244 4.07 18.49 -13.21
C HIS A 244 4.10 18.93 -14.68
N ASP A 245 3.64 18.11 -15.61
CA ASP A 245 3.51 18.45 -17.02
C ASP A 245 2.49 19.58 -17.22
N VAL A 246 1.39 19.58 -16.47
CA VAL A 246 0.41 20.68 -16.51
C VAL A 246 1.02 21.95 -15.93
N LEU A 247 1.76 21.87 -14.82
CA LEU A 247 2.48 23.03 -14.26
C LEU A 247 3.48 23.63 -15.27
N ASP A 248 4.24 22.78 -15.95
CA ASP A 248 5.22 23.21 -16.94
C ASP A 248 4.57 23.84 -18.17
N LYS A 249 3.44 23.29 -18.65
CA LYS A 249 2.66 23.88 -19.74
C LYS A 249 2.10 25.26 -19.37
N LEU A 250 1.52 25.41 -18.18
CA LEU A 250 0.98 26.69 -17.69
C LEU A 250 2.07 27.76 -17.46
N ARG A 251 3.32 27.34 -17.18
CA ARG A 251 4.47 28.25 -17.05
C ARG A 251 5.10 28.61 -18.40
N SER A 252 4.79 27.87 -19.46
CA SER A 252 5.48 27.99 -20.73
C SER A 252 5.19 29.31 -21.44
N SER A 253 6.10 29.73 -22.33
CA SER A 253 5.92 30.95 -23.13
C SER A 253 4.81 30.83 -24.19
N GLN A 254 4.31 29.63 -24.45
CA GLN A 254 3.19 29.37 -25.36
C GLN A 254 1.97 29.00 -24.51
N PRO A 255 1.05 29.94 -24.24
CA PRO A 255 -0.05 29.68 -23.32
C PRO A 255 -0.98 28.60 -23.87
N LEU A 256 -1.48 27.74 -22.97
CA LEU A 256 -2.53 26.76 -23.28
C LEU A 256 -3.84 27.47 -23.65
N CYS A 257 -4.12 28.59 -22.99
CA CYS A 257 -5.26 29.45 -23.29
C CYS A 257 -4.83 30.89 -23.51
N GLY A 258 -4.45 31.59 -22.44
CA GLY A 258 -4.09 33.00 -22.45
C GLY A 258 -3.29 33.34 -21.20
N PHE A 259 -2.51 34.43 -21.23
CA PHE A 259 -1.58 34.75 -20.14
C PHE A 259 -2.28 34.84 -18.78
N GLU A 260 -3.43 35.51 -18.71
CA GLU A 260 -4.23 35.66 -17.51
C GLU A 260 -4.78 34.31 -17.03
N CYS A 261 -5.36 33.52 -17.95
CA CYS A 261 -5.88 32.19 -17.64
C CYS A 261 -4.81 31.28 -17.04
N ASP A 262 -3.70 31.13 -17.76
CA ASP A 262 -2.62 30.23 -17.39
C ASP A 262 -1.99 30.65 -16.06
N SER A 263 -1.79 31.96 -15.84
CA SER A 263 -1.28 32.50 -14.57
C SER A 263 -2.22 32.24 -13.40
N ILE A 264 -3.54 32.39 -13.60
CA ILE A 264 -4.57 32.16 -12.57
C ILE A 264 -4.63 30.67 -12.22
N LEU A 265 -4.66 29.80 -13.23
CA LEU A 265 -4.69 28.34 -13.04
C LEU A 265 -3.40 27.84 -12.37
N LEU A 266 -2.23 28.34 -12.79
CA LEU A 266 -0.94 28.02 -12.18
C LEU A 266 -0.92 28.40 -10.70
N GLY A 267 -1.33 29.63 -10.37
CA GLY A 267 -1.41 30.10 -8.98
C GLY A 267 -2.33 29.23 -8.14
N ALA A 268 -3.48 28.83 -8.69
CA ALA A 268 -4.44 27.97 -8.01
C ALA A 268 -3.90 26.54 -7.78
N MET A 269 -3.19 25.96 -8.75
CA MET A 269 -2.54 24.65 -8.58
C MET A 269 -1.46 24.71 -7.50
N VAL A 270 -0.54 25.67 -7.59
CA VAL A 270 0.57 25.81 -6.62
C VAL A 270 0.02 26.00 -5.21
N GLN A 271 -0.97 26.88 -5.04
CA GLN A 271 -1.56 27.16 -3.73
C GLN A 271 -2.24 25.93 -3.11
N GLN A 272 -2.90 25.10 -3.91
CA GLN A 272 -3.67 23.96 -3.41
C GLN A 272 -2.85 22.69 -3.29
N LEU A 273 -1.81 22.49 -4.10
CA LEU A 273 -0.97 21.29 -4.07
C LEU A 273 0.23 21.41 -3.14
N TYR A 274 0.65 22.63 -2.78
CA TYR A 274 1.77 22.85 -1.85
C TYR A 274 1.55 22.21 -0.47
N PRO A 275 0.38 22.31 0.19
CA PRO A 275 0.14 21.68 1.49
C PRO A 275 0.19 20.14 1.46
N HIS A 276 0.02 19.54 0.28
CA HIS A 276 0.04 18.09 0.09
C HIS A 276 1.41 17.57 -0.38
N ASN A 277 2.45 18.41 -0.34
CA ASN A 277 3.82 18.06 -0.76
C ASN A 277 3.93 17.61 -2.24
N LEU A 278 3.03 18.04 -3.12
CA LEU A 278 2.99 17.64 -4.54
C LEU A 278 3.68 18.64 -5.49
N ILE A 279 4.23 19.75 -4.97
CA ILE A 279 4.83 20.82 -5.79
C ILE A 279 6.32 20.98 -5.56
N TRP A 280 6.71 21.21 -4.29
CA TRP A 280 8.09 21.52 -3.94
C TRP A 280 8.47 20.96 -2.56
N PRO A 281 9.45 20.04 -2.49
CA PRO A 281 10.09 19.39 -3.63
C PRO A 281 9.11 18.52 -4.42
N LYS A 282 9.36 18.28 -5.71
CA LYS A 282 8.66 17.24 -6.49
C LYS A 282 8.89 15.90 -5.79
N PRO A 283 7.84 15.12 -5.44
CA PRO A 283 8.04 13.81 -4.84
C PRO A 283 8.84 12.90 -5.78
N LEU A 284 9.67 12.04 -5.20
CA LEU A 284 10.53 11.09 -5.90
C LEU A 284 10.37 9.70 -5.29
N GLU A 285 10.76 8.69 -6.05
CA GLU A 285 10.85 7.31 -5.57
C GLU A 285 11.66 7.23 -4.25
N PRO A 286 11.19 6.46 -3.26
CA PRO A 286 10.13 5.45 -3.34
C PRO A 286 8.71 5.95 -3.00
N PHE A 287 8.42 7.26 -3.09
CA PHE A 287 7.09 7.87 -2.85
C PHE A 287 6.44 7.44 -1.52
N ILE A 288 7.23 7.35 -0.45
CA ILE A 288 6.72 6.97 0.88
C ILE A 288 5.73 8.02 1.39
N GLY A 289 4.61 7.56 1.96
CA GLY A 289 3.53 8.40 2.46
C GLY A 289 2.51 8.82 1.40
N PHE A 290 2.65 8.35 0.16
CA PHE A 290 1.70 8.63 -0.92
C PHE A 290 1.03 7.34 -1.39
N SER A 291 -0.30 7.33 -1.38
CA SER A 291 -1.10 6.34 -2.13
C SER A 291 -1.62 6.97 -3.42
N PHE A 292 -1.88 6.16 -4.45
CA PHE A 292 -2.45 6.70 -5.68
C PHE A 292 -3.83 7.29 -5.43
N VAL A 293 -4.68 6.60 -4.68
CA VAL A 293 -6.07 7.01 -4.45
C VAL A 293 -6.15 8.36 -3.74
N GLU A 294 -5.46 8.54 -2.61
CA GLU A 294 -5.49 9.83 -1.88
C GLU A 294 -4.88 10.97 -2.70
N THR A 295 -3.82 10.67 -3.46
CA THR A 295 -3.17 11.66 -4.31
C THR A 295 -4.07 12.06 -5.48
N ALA A 296 -4.71 11.09 -6.15
CA ALA A 296 -5.64 11.35 -7.24
C ALA A 296 -6.89 12.08 -6.74
N GLU A 297 -7.42 11.74 -5.57
CA GLU A 297 -8.53 12.47 -4.94
C GLU A 297 -8.15 13.92 -4.62
N THR A 298 -6.94 14.14 -4.09
CA THR A 298 -6.40 15.49 -3.87
C THR A 298 -6.41 16.29 -5.17
N VAL A 299 -5.89 15.73 -6.27
CA VAL A 299 -5.87 16.39 -7.58
C VAL A 299 -7.28 16.60 -8.16
N ARG A 300 -8.18 15.63 -8.02
CA ARG A 300 -9.58 15.74 -8.46
C ARG A 300 -10.37 16.80 -7.69
N SER A 301 -9.99 17.05 -6.44
CA SER A 301 -10.63 18.03 -5.56
C SER A 301 -10.17 19.49 -5.79
N LEU A 302 -9.18 19.71 -6.67
CA LEU A 302 -8.65 21.05 -6.96
C LEU A 302 -9.76 21.99 -7.45
N ARG A 303 -9.87 23.14 -6.78
CA ARG A 303 -10.83 24.17 -7.17
C ARG A 303 -10.26 25.01 -8.30
N SER A 304 -11.08 25.23 -9.32
CA SER A 304 -10.76 26.15 -10.41
C SER A 304 -11.27 27.55 -10.06
N PRO A 305 -10.43 28.59 -10.08
CA PRO A 305 -10.88 29.95 -9.83
C PRO A 305 -11.88 30.40 -10.90
N ALA A 306 -12.96 31.06 -10.46
CA ALA A 306 -13.89 31.72 -11.37
C ALA A 306 -13.40 33.15 -11.63
N TRP A 307 -13.28 33.51 -12.90
CA TRP A 307 -12.94 34.86 -13.34
C TRP A 307 -13.59 35.15 -14.70
N CYS A 308 -13.68 36.43 -15.09
CA CYS A 308 -14.25 36.83 -16.37
C CYS A 308 -13.19 37.41 -17.28
N ASP A 309 -13.35 37.15 -18.58
CA ASP A 309 -12.61 37.86 -19.62
C ASP A 309 -13.08 39.32 -19.67
N MET A 310 -12.20 40.26 -19.34
CA MET A 310 -12.46 41.68 -19.59
C MET A 310 -12.24 41.96 -21.09
N LEU A 311 -13.33 41.93 -21.87
CA LEU A 311 -13.31 42.45 -23.23
C LEU A 311 -13.16 43.98 -23.18
N VAL A 312 -11.93 44.47 -23.31
CA VAL A 312 -11.69 45.89 -23.59
C VAL A 312 -11.98 46.12 -25.07
N ARG A 313 -13.17 46.63 -25.41
CA ARG A 313 -13.39 47.20 -26.76
C ARG A 313 -12.51 48.44 -26.87
N ALA A 314 -11.39 48.32 -27.58
CA ALA A 314 -10.63 49.48 -28.00
C ALA A 314 -11.52 50.32 -28.93
N THR A 315 -12.11 51.40 -28.42
CA THR A 315 -12.67 52.44 -29.27
C THR A 315 -11.51 53.14 -29.93
N ALA A 316 -11.21 52.74 -31.17
CA ALA A 316 -10.23 53.41 -32.00
C ALA A 316 -10.73 54.82 -32.36
N THR A 317 -10.33 55.83 -31.61
CA THR A 317 -10.22 57.20 -32.13
C THR A 317 -8.78 57.39 -32.56
N ARG A 318 -8.56 57.11 -33.84
CA ARG A 318 -7.31 57.34 -34.54
C ARG A 318 -7.34 58.76 -35.09
N GLU A 319 -6.60 59.68 -34.48
CA GLU A 319 -6.07 60.85 -35.19
C GLU A 319 -4.57 60.92 -34.93
N CYS A 320 -3.83 60.56 -35.98
CA CYS A 320 -2.41 60.86 -36.12
C CYS A 320 -2.33 62.34 -36.50
N GLU A 321 -1.73 63.17 -35.65
CA GLU A 321 -1.11 64.41 -36.12
C GLU A 321 0.41 64.24 -36.00
N ASP A 322 1.03 64.18 -37.18
CA ASP A 322 2.46 64.27 -37.37
C ASP A 322 2.93 65.68 -36.95
N GLU A 323 3.79 65.81 -35.93
CA GLU A 323 4.65 66.98 -35.79
C GLU A 323 6.12 66.56 -35.66
N GLU A 324 6.86 66.83 -36.74
CA GLU A 324 8.31 66.81 -36.82
C GLU A 324 8.94 67.77 -35.80
N MET A 325 9.74 67.25 -34.86
CA MET A 325 10.44 68.08 -33.88
C MET A 325 11.87 68.41 -34.34
N TYR A 326 12.02 69.57 -34.98
CA TYR A 326 13.29 70.21 -35.35
C TYR A 326 13.95 70.88 -34.11
N PHE A 327 15.27 70.70 -33.95
CA PHE A 327 16.06 71.26 -32.84
C PHE A 327 16.26 72.79 -32.97
N GLY A 328 15.99 73.55 -31.91
CA GLY A 328 16.29 74.99 -31.83
C GLY A 328 16.24 75.56 -30.41
N THR A 329 17.20 76.42 -30.07
CA THR A 329 17.56 76.83 -28.70
C THR A 329 17.04 78.22 -28.28
N LYS A 330 16.84 78.37 -26.96
CA LYS A 330 16.95 79.58 -26.08
C LYS A 330 15.78 80.57 -25.86
N LYS A 331 15.50 80.72 -24.55
CA LYS A 331 15.29 81.92 -23.69
C LYS A 331 13.93 82.68 -23.67
N LYS A 332 13.19 82.40 -22.57
CA LYS A 332 12.62 83.28 -21.52
C LYS A 332 11.78 84.55 -21.86
N LYS A 333 10.64 84.58 -21.15
CA LYS A 333 9.82 85.66 -20.56
C LYS A 333 8.70 86.27 -21.41
N GLY A 334 7.46 86.08 -20.94
CA GLY A 334 6.42 87.11 -21.04
C GLY A 334 4.97 86.63 -21.10
N LYS A 335 4.26 86.74 -19.97
CA LYS A 335 2.83 87.06 -19.78
C LYS A 335 1.74 86.32 -20.59
N HIS A 336 0.99 85.50 -19.84
CA HIS A 336 -0.48 85.48 -19.73
C HIS A 336 -1.32 85.52 -21.02
N ARG A 337 -1.83 84.33 -21.41
CA ARG A 337 -3.20 84.09 -21.91
C ARG A 337 -3.57 82.63 -21.62
N SER A 338 -4.77 82.40 -21.10
CA SER A 338 -5.28 81.09 -20.65
C SER A 338 -5.73 80.20 -21.81
N PRO A 339 -5.51 78.88 -21.74
CA PRO A 339 -6.19 77.93 -22.61
C PRO A 339 -7.19 77.00 -21.87
N TRP A 340 -7.61 77.32 -20.64
CA TRP A 340 -8.65 76.55 -19.93
C TRP A 340 -10.05 76.83 -20.52
N ALA A 341 -10.26 76.49 -21.78
CA ALA A 341 -11.58 76.16 -22.27
C ALA A 341 -11.78 74.67 -21.95
N ILE A 342 -12.48 74.42 -20.85
CA ILE A 342 -12.97 73.08 -20.52
C ILE A 342 -14.01 72.76 -21.59
N VAL A 343 -13.64 71.93 -22.57
CA VAL A 343 -14.62 71.19 -23.36
C VAL A 343 -15.14 70.13 -22.40
N GLU A 344 -16.34 70.36 -21.88
CA GLU A 344 -17.06 69.38 -21.08
C GLU A 344 -17.57 68.30 -22.05
N GLU A 345 -16.67 67.42 -22.46
CA GLU A 345 -17.03 66.20 -23.16
C GLU A 345 -17.62 65.27 -22.11
N VAL A 346 -18.96 65.17 -22.12
CA VAL A 346 -19.69 64.20 -21.31
C VAL A 346 -19.30 62.82 -21.83
N ALA A 347 -18.23 62.26 -21.27
CA ALA A 347 -17.90 60.86 -21.45
C ALA A 347 -19.11 60.04 -20.97
N ALA A 348 -19.82 59.44 -21.93
CA ALA A 348 -20.88 58.51 -21.63
C ALA A 348 -20.34 57.46 -20.65
N ALA A 349 -21.07 57.21 -19.56
CA ALA A 349 -20.75 56.14 -18.63
C ALA A 349 -20.54 54.84 -19.43
N PRO A 350 -19.44 54.10 -19.20
CA PRO A 350 -19.18 52.89 -19.96
C PRO A 350 -20.37 51.94 -19.76
N GLU A 351 -20.99 51.61 -20.89
CA GLU A 351 -22.07 50.64 -21.03
C GLU A 351 -21.62 49.34 -20.36
N VAL A 352 -22.50 48.75 -19.54
CA VAL A 352 -22.20 47.58 -18.71
C VAL A 352 -21.51 46.49 -19.55
N GLN A 353 -20.24 46.24 -19.25
CA GLN A 353 -19.40 45.24 -19.87
C GLN A 353 -20.00 43.84 -19.60
N GLU A 354 -20.35 43.11 -20.66
CA GLU A 354 -20.75 41.69 -20.52
C GLU A 354 -19.54 40.87 -20.03
N CYS A 355 -19.61 40.44 -18.77
CA CYS A 355 -18.63 39.59 -18.09
C CYS A 355 -18.90 38.14 -18.52
N HIS A 356 -18.18 37.62 -19.51
CA HIS A 356 -18.25 36.21 -19.83
C HIS A 356 -17.35 35.44 -18.86
N GLN A 357 -17.93 34.52 -18.11
CA GLN A 357 -17.18 33.65 -17.23
C GLN A 357 -16.25 32.77 -18.06
N HIS A 358 -14.96 32.78 -17.72
CA HIS A 358 -13.95 31.98 -18.39
C HIS A 358 -14.18 30.49 -18.10
N ALA A 359 -14.07 29.63 -19.12
CA ALA A 359 -14.52 28.23 -19.05
C ALA A 359 -13.44 27.21 -18.70
N CYS A 360 -12.14 27.55 -18.80
CA CYS A 360 -11.06 26.62 -18.51
C CYS A 360 -11.02 26.23 -17.02
N THR A 361 -10.94 24.93 -16.75
CA THR A 361 -10.82 24.39 -15.40
C THR A 361 -9.58 23.50 -15.24
N LEU A 362 -9.05 23.43 -14.02
CA LEU A 362 -7.99 22.47 -13.66
C LEU A 362 -8.44 21.03 -13.86
N ARG A 363 -9.74 20.77 -13.70
CA ARG A 363 -10.34 19.46 -13.88
C ARG A 363 -10.16 18.97 -15.32
N ASP A 364 -10.40 19.84 -16.29
CA ASP A 364 -10.27 19.52 -17.71
C ASP A 364 -8.83 19.19 -18.12
N LEU A 365 -7.85 19.75 -17.42
CA LEU A 365 -6.43 19.54 -17.69
C LEU A 365 -5.86 18.26 -17.06
N LEU A 366 -6.41 17.83 -15.91
CA LEU A 366 -5.80 16.78 -15.08
C LEU A 366 -6.63 15.49 -15.04
N VAL A 367 -7.94 15.59 -14.87
CA VAL A 367 -8.78 14.42 -14.55
C VAL A 367 -8.85 13.37 -15.67
N PRO A 368 -8.91 13.72 -16.97
CA PRO A 368 -8.95 12.70 -18.02
C PRO A 368 -7.77 11.73 -17.98
N GLU A 369 -6.57 12.23 -17.74
CA GLU A 369 -5.36 11.40 -17.66
C GLU A 369 -5.33 10.56 -16.38
N LEU A 370 -5.75 11.13 -15.24
CA LEU A 370 -5.87 10.39 -13.98
C LEU A 370 -6.87 9.24 -14.07
N ASP A 371 -8.02 9.48 -14.69
CA ASP A 371 -9.06 8.46 -14.88
C ASP A 371 -8.57 7.35 -15.82
N HIS A 372 -7.77 7.71 -16.84
CA HIS A 372 -7.12 6.74 -17.72
C HIS A 372 -6.09 5.90 -16.97
N LEU A 373 -5.21 6.53 -16.17
CA LEU A 373 -4.23 5.82 -15.33
C LEU A 373 -4.93 4.84 -14.38
N GLU A 374 -5.96 5.28 -13.66
CA GLU A 374 -6.71 4.44 -12.72
C GLU A 374 -7.38 3.23 -13.39
N GLN A 375 -7.87 3.39 -14.62
CA GLN A 375 -8.47 2.31 -15.41
C GLN A 375 -7.43 1.36 -16.03
N SER A 376 -6.22 1.85 -16.30
CA SER A 376 -5.15 1.05 -16.92
C SER A 376 -4.56 0.00 -15.99
N ILE A 377 -4.71 0.17 -14.68
CA ILE A 377 -4.08 -0.68 -13.67
C ILE A 377 -5.01 -1.81 -13.25
N GLY A 378 -4.55 -3.02 -13.56
CA GLY A 378 -5.07 -4.26 -13.01
C GLY A 378 -4.32 -4.66 -11.75
N GLY A 379 -4.69 -5.83 -11.23
CA GLY A 379 -3.88 -6.50 -10.23
C GLY A 379 -2.73 -7.28 -10.85
N LEU A 380 -1.95 -7.92 -9.99
CA LEU A 380 -0.92 -8.82 -10.46
C LEU A 380 -1.52 -10.14 -10.97
N ASP A 381 -0.92 -10.65 -12.03
CA ASP A 381 -1.27 -11.94 -12.62
C ASP A 381 -0.51 -13.07 -11.94
N LEU A 382 -1.23 -13.93 -11.21
CA LEU A 382 -0.65 -15.01 -10.43
C LEU A 382 0.16 -16.00 -11.29
N GLU A 383 -0.13 -16.14 -12.59
CA GLU A 383 0.60 -17.05 -13.47
C GLU A 383 1.98 -16.51 -13.88
N LYS A 384 2.21 -15.21 -13.69
CA LYS A 384 3.48 -14.53 -14.03
C LYS A 384 4.41 -14.34 -12.83
N ILE A 385 4.01 -14.86 -11.66
CA ILE A 385 4.74 -14.78 -10.38
C ILE A 385 5.08 -16.18 -9.90
#